data_AF-A0A7J9WLM0-F1
#
_entry.id   AF-A0A7J9WLM0-F1
#
_cell.length_a   1.000
_cell.length_b   1.000
_cell.length_c   1.000
_cell.angle_alpha   90.00
_cell.angle_beta   90.00
_cell.angle_gamma   90.00
#
_symmetry.space_group_name_H-M   'P 1'
#
loop_
_entity.id
_entity.type
_entity.pdbx_description
1 polymer ?
#
loop_
_entity_poly.entity_id
_entity_poly.type
_entity_poly.pdbx_seq_one_letter_code
_entity_poly.pdbx_strand_id
1 'polypeptide(L)'
;MLAAGCQSEQPARARDGKRPARPVAQEPPPAPATERETSEPPDAVAVPDDAEEPAPAESPLPEGLERPDWLATRVLPLRADGFGEIQPTPPELADRRLPPPDLLPPPEGDAFAATLEPVPDDVLARSTWSSECPVDVSDLRYLTVTFWGFDDRPHTGELLVHASVAEDLTTVFGRLYEARFPIEEMRVIARRELDAPPTGDGNNTTAFVCRPTTGGTRWSEHAYGLAADINPFHNPYVKGDLVVPELASAYLDRELERPGMIQAGDPVTEAFAAMGWGWGGAWRSVKDTMHFSHNGR
;
A
#
# COMPACT_ATOMS: atom_id res chain seq x y z
N MET A 1 40.35 -14.15 13.28
CA MET A 1 41.03 -15.36 13.78
C MET A 1 40.06 -16.52 13.64
N LEU A 2 40.57 -17.67 13.18
CA LEU A 2 39.81 -18.89 12.92
C LEU A 2 39.07 -19.42 14.17
N ALA A 3 37.88 -19.98 13.94
CA ALA A 3 37.39 -21.24 14.49
C ALA A 3 36.16 -21.66 13.65
N ALA A 4 36.27 -22.64 12.75
CA ALA A 4 35.97 -24.07 12.98
C ALA A 4 34.55 -24.25 13.58
N GLY A 5 33.52 -24.79 12.91
CA GLY A 5 33.47 -25.87 11.94
C GLY A 5 32.89 -27.11 12.64
N CYS A 6 31.64 -27.49 12.34
CA CYS A 6 31.14 -28.85 12.56
C CYS A 6 29.86 -29.09 11.76
N GLN A 7 29.97 -29.95 10.74
CA GLN A 7 28.88 -30.64 10.05
C GLN A 7 28.47 -31.86 10.86
N SER A 8 27.19 -32.23 10.82
CA SER A 8 26.75 -33.61 11.06
C SER A 8 25.46 -33.87 10.29
N GLU A 9 25.56 -34.77 9.30
CA GLU A 9 24.47 -35.31 8.50
C GLU A 9 23.86 -36.58 9.13
N GLN A 10 22.52 -36.69 8.96
CA GLN A 10 21.71 -37.92 8.74
C GLN A 10 21.46 -38.90 9.92
N PRO A 11 20.36 -39.72 9.92
CA PRO A 11 19.61 -40.23 8.75
C PRO A 11 18.08 -40.27 8.82
N ALA A 12 17.52 -40.59 7.65
CA ALA A 12 16.13 -40.90 7.35
C ALA A 12 15.52 -42.03 8.22
N ARG A 13 14.24 -41.87 8.58
CA ARG A 13 13.37 -42.96 9.03
C ARG A 13 12.15 -43.08 8.14
N ALA A 14 12.04 -44.23 7.50
CA ALA A 14 10.83 -44.74 6.87
C ALA A 14 9.69 -44.86 7.89
N ARG A 15 8.47 -44.52 7.46
CA ARG A 15 7.23 -44.92 8.13
C ARG A 15 6.25 -45.45 7.07
N ASP A 16 6.11 -46.77 7.06
CA ASP A 16 4.95 -47.47 6.51
C ASP A 16 3.69 -47.02 7.25
N GLY A 17 2.71 -46.52 6.50
CA GLY A 17 1.45 -45.99 7.01
C GLY A 17 0.31 -46.31 6.05
N LYS A 18 -0.25 -47.51 6.22
CA LYS A 18 -1.44 -48.04 5.55
C LYS A 18 -2.61 -47.04 5.64
N ARG A 19 -3.02 -46.48 4.49
CA ARG A 19 -4.10 -45.50 4.36
C ARG A 19 -5.47 -46.23 4.34
N PRO A 20 -6.40 -45.98 5.28
CA PRO A 20 -7.75 -46.53 5.18
C PRO A 20 -8.57 -45.79 4.11
N ALA A 21 -9.42 -46.53 3.42
CA ALA A 21 -10.29 -46.07 2.34
C ALA A 21 -11.29 -45.01 2.83
N ARG A 22 -11.44 -43.93 2.05
CA ARG A 22 -12.54 -42.95 2.19
C ARG A 22 -13.86 -43.60 1.74
N PRO A 23 -14.98 -43.44 2.48
CA PRO A 23 -16.28 -43.80 1.95
C PRO A 23 -16.70 -42.81 0.86
N VAL A 24 -17.22 -43.37 -0.22
CA VAL A 24 -17.85 -42.68 -1.35
C VAL A 24 -19.13 -41.99 -0.84
N ALA A 25 -19.23 -40.68 -0.99
CA ALA A 25 -20.47 -39.95 -0.80
C ALA A 25 -21.38 -40.22 -2.00
N GLN A 26 -22.56 -40.78 -1.74
CA GLN A 26 -23.62 -40.96 -2.73
C GLN A 26 -24.35 -39.62 -2.93
N GLU A 27 -24.41 -39.19 -4.18
CA GLU A 27 -25.18 -38.04 -4.66
C GLU A 27 -26.67 -38.43 -4.73
N PRO A 28 -27.60 -37.64 -4.15
CA PRO A 28 -29.02 -37.92 -4.24
C PRO A 28 -29.58 -37.59 -5.65
N PRO A 29 -30.57 -38.36 -6.15
CA PRO A 29 -31.08 -38.24 -7.51
C PRO A 29 -31.91 -36.97 -7.75
N PRO A 30 -31.99 -36.50 -9.01
CA PRO A 30 -32.74 -35.29 -9.36
C PRO A 30 -34.26 -35.50 -9.24
N ALA A 31 -34.94 -34.50 -8.69
CA ALA A 31 -36.40 -34.45 -8.63
C ALA A 31 -37.01 -34.20 -10.03
N PRO A 32 -38.18 -34.79 -10.35
CA PRO A 32 -38.79 -34.73 -11.67
C PRO A 32 -39.45 -33.38 -11.96
N ALA A 33 -39.41 -32.99 -13.23
CA ALA A 33 -40.08 -31.83 -13.80
C ALA A 33 -41.61 -31.93 -13.61
N THR A 34 -42.22 -30.85 -13.13
CA THR A 34 -43.69 -30.71 -13.13
C THR A 34 -44.10 -29.76 -14.26
N GLU A 35 -45.06 -30.24 -15.04
CA GLU A 35 -45.63 -29.58 -16.22
C GLU A 35 -46.46 -28.35 -15.84
N ARG A 36 -46.62 -27.48 -16.85
CA ARG A 36 -47.31 -26.18 -16.79
C ARG A 36 -48.83 -26.37 -16.65
N GLU A 37 -49.43 -25.68 -15.69
CA GLU A 37 -50.80 -25.19 -15.79
C GLU A 37 -50.77 -23.68 -16.10
N THR A 38 -51.30 -23.32 -17.27
CA THR A 38 -51.54 -21.95 -17.70
C THR A 38 -52.79 -21.41 -17.01
N SER A 39 -52.62 -20.46 -16.09
CA SER A 39 -53.66 -19.53 -15.68
C SER A 39 -53.36 -18.15 -16.26
N GLU A 40 -54.31 -17.61 -17.02
CA GLU A 40 -54.32 -16.24 -17.55
C GLU A 40 -54.44 -15.23 -16.39
N PRO A 41 -53.55 -14.23 -16.25
CA PRO A 41 -53.71 -13.17 -15.27
C PRO A 41 -54.64 -12.04 -15.78
N PRO A 42 -55.36 -11.35 -14.88
CA PRO A 42 -56.15 -10.17 -15.24
C PRO A 42 -55.25 -8.97 -15.55
N ASP A 43 -55.80 -8.05 -16.36
CA ASP A 43 -55.20 -6.84 -16.90
C ASP A 43 -54.09 -6.19 -16.05
N ALA A 44 -52.91 -6.07 -16.67
CA ALA A 44 -51.77 -5.36 -16.14
C ALA A 44 -52.08 -3.86 -16.00
N VAL A 45 -52.18 -3.40 -14.75
CA VAL A 45 -51.94 -1.99 -14.43
C VAL A 45 -50.45 -1.75 -14.58
N ALA A 46 -50.06 -0.88 -15.50
CA ALA A 46 -48.68 -0.47 -15.71
C ALA A 46 -48.08 0.04 -14.40
N VAL A 47 -47.12 -0.71 -13.86
CA VAL A 47 -46.17 -0.23 -12.86
C VAL A 47 -45.20 0.68 -13.63
N PRO A 48 -45.00 1.95 -13.22
CA PRO A 48 -43.99 2.77 -13.85
C PRO A 48 -42.62 2.13 -13.61
N ASP A 49 -41.85 2.10 -14.69
CA ASP A 49 -40.45 1.74 -14.82
C ASP A 49 -39.62 2.24 -13.63
N ASP A 50 -38.76 1.38 -13.11
CA ASP A 50 -37.75 1.72 -12.11
C ASP A 50 -37.00 2.96 -12.59
N ALA A 51 -37.25 4.08 -11.92
CA ALA A 51 -36.42 5.25 -12.06
C ALA A 51 -35.05 4.87 -11.49
N GLU A 52 -34.11 4.61 -12.39
CA GLU A 52 -32.69 4.48 -12.07
C GLU A 52 -32.31 5.71 -11.23
N GLU A 53 -32.11 5.46 -9.94
CA GLU A 53 -31.75 6.49 -8.97
C GLU A 53 -30.44 7.11 -9.47
N PRO A 54 -30.43 8.41 -9.82
CA PRO A 54 -29.25 9.01 -10.41
C PRO A 54 -28.10 8.84 -9.42
N ALA A 55 -26.99 8.29 -9.88
CA ALA A 55 -25.74 8.26 -9.13
C ALA A 55 -25.54 9.63 -8.48
N PRO A 56 -25.24 9.71 -7.17
CA PRO A 56 -25.09 11.00 -6.50
C PRO A 56 -24.08 11.82 -7.30
N ALA A 57 -24.50 13.01 -7.73
CA ALA A 57 -23.63 13.92 -8.44
C ALA A 57 -22.38 14.15 -7.59
N GLU A 58 -21.22 13.71 -8.09
CA GLU A 58 -19.92 14.00 -7.48
C GLU A 58 -19.86 15.51 -7.29
N SER A 59 -19.90 15.93 -6.03
CA SER A 59 -19.74 17.35 -5.72
C SER A 59 -18.35 17.76 -6.19
N PRO A 60 -18.21 18.86 -6.94
CA PRO A 60 -16.90 19.29 -7.41
C PRO A 60 -15.96 19.46 -6.21
N LEU A 61 -14.73 18.96 -6.35
CA LEU A 61 -13.71 19.10 -5.32
C LEU A 61 -13.53 20.58 -4.96
N PRO A 62 -13.28 20.92 -3.68
CA PRO A 62 -12.95 22.27 -3.28
C PRO A 62 -11.85 22.88 -4.15
N GLU A 63 -11.97 24.17 -4.46
CA GLU A 63 -10.97 24.91 -5.24
C GLU A 63 -9.58 24.76 -4.60
N GLY A 64 -8.59 24.33 -5.39
CA GLY A 64 -7.23 24.05 -4.91
C GLY A 64 -6.95 22.59 -4.54
N LEU A 65 -7.94 21.69 -4.60
CA LEU A 65 -7.77 20.25 -4.41
C LEU A 65 -7.78 19.47 -5.74
N GLU A 66 -7.78 20.17 -6.87
CA GLU A 66 -7.80 19.56 -8.21
C GLU A 66 -6.50 18.81 -8.51
N ARG A 67 -6.64 17.56 -8.94
CA ARG A 67 -5.50 16.74 -9.37
C ARG A 67 -5.07 17.20 -10.78
N PRO A 68 -3.81 17.65 -10.98
CA PRO A 68 -3.36 18.05 -12.31
C PRO A 68 -3.37 16.87 -13.28
N ASP A 69 -3.84 17.06 -14.53
CA ASP A 69 -3.89 16.00 -15.55
C ASP A 69 -2.52 15.38 -15.88
N TRP A 70 -1.45 16.14 -15.64
CA TRP A 70 -0.08 15.71 -15.89
C TRP A 70 0.52 14.88 -14.75
N LEU A 71 -0.12 14.84 -13.59
CA LEU A 71 0.40 14.16 -12.41
C LEU A 71 0.59 12.66 -12.69
N ALA A 72 1.76 12.13 -12.37
CA ALA A 72 2.17 10.76 -12.67
C ALA A 72 2.20 10.39 -14.17
N THR A 73 2.12 11.37 -15.08
CA THR A 73 2.21 11.14 -16.54
C THR A 73 3.33 11.95 -17.21
N ARG A 74 3.76 13.07 -16.63
CA ARG A 74 4.88 13.88 -17.15
C ARG A 74 6.23 13.28 -16.77
N VAL A 75 6.80 12.51 -17.68
CA VAL A 75 8.15 11.93 -17.53
C VAL A 75 9.22 13.03 -17.52
N LEU A 76 10.13 12.96 -16.56
CA LEU A 76 11.27 13.85 -16.45
C LEU A 76 12.43 13.38 -17.34
N PRO A 77 13.24 14.32 -17.88
CA PRO A 77 14.54 13.96 -18.45
C PRO A 77 15.41 13.28 -17.39
N LEU A 78 16.31 12.39 -17.80
CA LEU A 78 17.17 11.66 -16.88
C LEU A 78 18.52 12.37 -16.67
N ARG A 79 18.98 12.34 -15.43
CA ARG A 79 20.37 12.64 -15.04
C ARG A 79 21.30 11.50 -15.45
N ALA A 80 22.61 11.76 -15.38
CA ALA A 80 23.64 10.76 -15.68
C ALA A 80 23.64 9.56 -14.71
N ASP A 81 23.07 9.72 -13.51
CA ASP A 81 22.93 8.68 -12.48
C ASP A 81 21.62 7.87 -12.62
N GLY A 82 20.78 8.17 -13.62
CA GLY A 82 19.54 7.44 -13.92
C GLY A 82 18.29 7.95 -13.19
N PHE A 83 18.42 8.91 -12.28
CA PHE A 83 17.27 9.58 -11.67
C PHE A 83 16.68 10.63 -12.61
N GLY A 84 15.45 11.07 -12.36
CA GLY A 84 14.90 12.24 -13.03
C GLY A 84 15.72 13.50 -12.74
N GLU A 85 15.65 14.49 -13.62
CA GLU A 85 16.18 15.81 -13.34
C GLU A 85 15.46 16.43 -12.13
N ILE A 86 16.23 16.82 -11.12
CA ILE A 86 15.71 17.53 -9.95
C ILE A 86 15.28 18.92 -10.39
N GLN A 87 14.01 19.25 -10.18
CA GLN A 87 13.43 20.53 -10.58
C GLN A 87 12.67 21.18 -9.41
N PRO A 88 12.45 22.50 -9.45
CA PRO A 88 11.58 23.18 -8.49
C PRO A 88 10.19 22.54 -8.45
N THR A 89 9.60 22.43 -7.27
CA THR A 89 8.21 22.00 -7.12
C THR A 89 7.28 22.91 -7.92
N PRO A 90 6.45 22.37 -8.81
CA PRO A 90 5.42 23.16 -9.50
C PRO A 90 4.51 23.87 -8.49
N PRO A 91 4.06 25.11 -8.76
CA PRO A 91 3.22 25.87 -7.83
C PRO A 91 1.99 25.10 -7.34
N GLU A 92 1.35 24.33 -8.21
CA GLU A 92 0.19 23.49 -7.91
C GLU A 92 0.49 22.33 -6.94
N LEU A 93 1.76 21.95 -6.74
CA LEU A 93 2.19 20.94 -5.77
C LEU A 93 2.93 21.54 -4.56
N ALA A 94 3.05 22.86 -4.44
CA ALA A 94 3.81 23.51 -3.36
C ALA A 94 3.11 23.43 -1.99
N ASP A 95 1.78 23.32 -1.98
CA ASP A 95 0.93 22.95 -0.84
C ASP A 95 0.00 21.80 -1.28
N ARG A 96 0.61 20.68 -1.68
CA ARG A 96 -0.09 19.51 -2.20
C ARG A 96 -1.04 18.94 -1.13
N ARG A 97 -2.33 18.90 -1.44
CA ARG A 97 -3.38 18.33 -0.57
C ARG A 97 -4.37 17.50 -1.38
N LEU A 98 -3.88 16.77 -2.38
CA LEU A 98 -4.75 16.11 -3.33
C LEU A 98 -5.61 15.04 -2.64
N PRO A 99 -6.93 15.00 -2.90
CA PRO A 99 -7.80 13.95 -2.39
C PRO A 99 -7.35 12.58 -2.90
N PRO A 100 -7.50 11.52 -2.10
CA PRO A 100 -7.21 10.17 -2.56
C PRO A 100 -8.02 9.78 -3.80
N PRO A 101 -7.44 9.02 -4.75
CA PRO A 101 -8.13 8.59 -5.95
C PRO A 101 -9.17 7.47 -5.72
N ASP A 102 -9.40 7.04 -4.47
CA ASP A 102 -10.35 6.00 -4.07
C ASP A 102 -10.30 4.71 -4.90
N LEU A 103 -9.21 3.97 -4.73
CA LEU A 103 -8.96 2.71 -5.45
C LEU A 103 -9.68 1.49 -4.86
N LEU A 104 -10.21 1.65 -3.64
CA LEU A 104 -10.97 0.64 -2.90
C LEU A 104 -12.30 1.25 -2.45
N PRO A 105 -13.32 0.43 -2.16
CA PRO A 105 -14.58 0.93 -1.62
C PRO A 105 -14.35 1.81 -0.37
N PRO A 106 -15.10 2.93 -0.24
CA PRO A 106 -15.00 3.78 0.93
C PRO A 106 -15.38 3.01 2.21
N PRO A 107 -14.86 3.41 3.38
CA PRO A 107 -15.25 2.81 4.64
C PRO A 107 -16.74 3.01 4.93
N GLU A 108 -17.38 2.07 5.63
CA GLU A 108 -18.82 2.12 5.96
C GLU A 108 -19.20 3.23 6.96
N GLY A 109 -18.21 3.98 7.48
CA GLY A 109 -18.41 5.12 8.36
C GLY A 109 -17.09 5.78 8.77
N ASP A 110 -17.13 6.62 9.81
CA ASP A 110 -15.98 7.42 10.26
C ASP A 110 -15.08 6.72 11.29
N ALA A 111 -15.35 5.45 11.61
CA ALA A 111 -14.53 4.68 12.53
C ALA A 111 -13.34 4.05 11.80
N PHE A 112 -12.21 3.92 12.51
CA PHE A 112 -11.10 3.12 12.00
C PHE A 112 -11.52 1.66 11.86
N ALA A 113 -11.32 1.09 10.68
CA ALA A 113 -11.48 -0.33 10.40
C ALA A 113 -10.21 -0.87 9.74
N ALA A 114 -9.96 -2.17 9.92
CA ALA A 114 -8.87 -2.86 9.26
C ALA A 114 -9.22 -4.33 9.03
N THR A 115 -8.69 -4.91 7.95
CA THR A 115 -8.75 -6.36 7.69
C THR A 115 -7.34 -6.91 7.48
N LEU A 116 -7.14 -8.15 7.93
CA LEU A 116 -5.89 -8.88 7.75
C LEU A 116 -6.19 -10.27 7.18
N GLU A 117 -5.70 -10.51 5.97
CA GLU A 117 -6.00 -11.72 5.21
C GLU A 117 -4.72 -12.33 4.61
N PRO A 118 -4.73 -13.64 4.28
CA PRO A 118 -3.78 -14.18 3.32
C PRO A 118 -3.80 -13.36 2.03
N VAL A 119 -2.67 -13.23 1.34
CA VAL A 119 -2.58 -12.44 0.11
C VAL A 119 -3.50 -13.01 -0.97
N PRO A 120 -4.52 -12.27 -1.45
CA PRO A 120 -5.36 -12.71 -2.55
C PRO A 120 -4.58 -12.86 -3.87
N ASP A 121 -4.99 -13.79 -4.74
CA ASP A 121 -4.29 -14.08 -6.00
C ASP A 121 -4.21 -12.85 -6.92
N ASP A 122 -5.26 -12.04 -7.00
CA ASP A 122 -5.31 -10.84 -7.83
C ASP A 122 -4.39 -9.74 -7.29
N VAL A 123 -4.35 -9.56 -5.96
CA VAL A 123 -3.42 -8.64 -5.29
C VAL A 123 -1.98 -9.08 -5.52
N LEU A 124 -1.69 -10.38 -5.36
CA LEU A 124 -0.37 -10.93 -5.61
C LEU A 124 0.06 -10.70 -7.07
N ALA A 125 -0.84 -11.00 -8.02
CA ALA A 125 -0.57 -10.90 -9.45
C ALA A 125 -0.26 -9.48 -9.91
N ARG A 126 -0.90 -8.46 -9.31
CA ARG A 126 -0.59 -7.05 -9.62
C ARG A 126 0.61 -6.51 -8.85
N SER A 127 0.98 -7.10 -7.72
CA SER A 127 2.08 -6.62 -6.86
C SER A 127 3.46 -6.76 -7.51
N THR A 128 4.48 -6.28 -6.80
CA THR A 128 5.89 -6.46 -7.18
C THR A 128 6.46 -7.84 -6.87
N TRP A 129 5.71 -8.71 -6.17
CA TRP A 129 6.21 -10.01 -5.71
C TRP A 129 6.57 -10.93 -6.88
N SER A 130 7.60 -11.75 -6.69
CA SER A 130 8.02 -12.84 -7.57
C SER A 130 8.73 -13.91 -6.74
N SER A 131 8.97 -15.07 -7.33
CA SER A 131 9.78 -16.12 -6.70
C SER A 131 11.25 -15.75 -6.47
N GLU A 132 11.71 -14.60 -6.96
CA GLU A 132 13.06 -14.08 -6.72
C GLU A 132 13.13 -13.21 -5.46
N CYS A 133 11.97 -12.79 -4.94
CA CYS A 133 11.88 -11.99 -3.73
C CYS A 133 12.40 -12.79 -2.53
N PRO A 134 12.99 -12.11 -1.54
CA PRO A 134 13.61 -12.78 -0.41
C PRO A 134 12.60 -13.19 0.68
N VAL A 135 11.31 -13.20 0.35
CA VAL A 135 10.19 -13.52 1.26
C VAL A 135 9.16 -14.39 0.52
N ASP A 136 8.67 -15.43 1.19
CA ASP A 136 7.61 -16.27 0.67
C ASP A 136 6.27 -15.56 0.76
N VAL A 137 5.36 -15.82 -0.19
CA VAL A 137 4.01 -15.23 -0.15
C VAL A 137 3.24 -15.61 1.12
N SER A 138 3.49 -16.81 1.68
CA SER A 138 2.88 -17.25 2.93
C SER A 138 3.33 -16.45 4.17
N ASP A 139 4.47 -15.74 4.06
CA ASP A 139 4.98 -14.82 5.07
C ASP A 139 4.49 -13.38 4.84
N LEU A 140 3.70 -13.12 3.80
CA LEU A 140 3.04 -11.83 3.58
C LEU A 140 1.56 -11.86 3.98
N ARG A 141 1.02 -10.71 4.35
CA ARG A 141 -0.39 -10.47 4.62
C ARG A 141 -0.89 -9.29 3.81
N TYR A 142 -2.13 -9.42 3.37
CA TYR A 142 -2.88 -8.32 2.79
C TYR A 142 -3.58 -7.57 3.92
N LEU A 143 -3.21 -6.31 4.10
CA LEU A 143 -3.75 -5.40 5.10
C LEU A 143 -4.56 -4.34 4.38
N THR A 144 -5.86 -4.23 4.72
CA THR A 144 -6.63 -3.02 4.39
C THR A 144 -6.86 -2.23 5.66
N VAL A 145 -6.78 -0.90 5.58
CA VAL A 145 -6.98 0.00 6.71
C VAL A 145 -7.75 1.24 6.28
N THR A 146 -8.53 1.80 7.19
CA THR A 146 -9.03 3.17 7.06
C THR A 146 -7.88 4.15 7.30
N PHE A 147 -7.71 5.14 6.43
CA PHE A 147 -6.77 6.26 6.62
C PHE A 147 -7.49 7.61 6.45
N TRP A 148 -6.90 8.67 6.98
CA TRP A 148 -7.42 10.03 6.86
C TRP A 148 -6.87 10.69 5.59
N GLY A 149 -7.73 11.17 4.71
CA GLY A 149 -7.37 11.83 3.46
C GLY A 149 -7.00 13.30 3.66
N PHE A 150 -6.38 13.91 2.64
CA PHE A 150 -6.13 15.36 2.61
C PHE A 150 -7.39 16.21 2.40
N ASP A 151 -8.50 15.58 2.03
CA ASP A 151 -9.83 16.16 1.88
C ASP A 151 -10.68 16.05 3.17
N ASP A 152 -10.03 15.74 4.30
CA ASP A 152 -10.64 15.60 5.63
C ASP A 152 -11.72 14.51 5.72
N ARG A 153 -11.57 13.43 4.96
CA ARG A 153 -12.47 12.27 4.96
C ARG A 153 -11.74 10.95 5.21
N PRO A 154 -12.45 9.91 5.68
CA PRO A 154 -11.90 8.58 5.79
C PRO A 154 -11.90 7.85 4.44
N HIS A 155 -10.80 7.16 4.13
CA HIS A 155 -10.61 6.38 2.91
C HIS A 155 -10.08 4.99 3.24
N THR A 156 -10.21 4.05 2.31
CA THR A 156 -9.67 2.70 2.45
C THR A 156 -8.37 2.57 1.66
N GLY A 157 -7.30 2.16 2.34
CA GLY A 157 -5.99 1.89 1.76
C GLY A 157 -5.62 0.42 1.85
N GLU A 158 -4.63 0.01 1.07
CA GLU A 158 -4.09 -1.35 1.10
C GLU A 158 -2.57 -1.41 1.17
N LEU A 159 -2.07 -2.44 1.85
CA LEU A 159 -0.66 -2.74 1.99
C LEU A 159 -0.43 -4.25 1.93
N LEU A 160 0.72 -4.63 1.39
CA LEU A 160 1.31 -5.95 1.62
C LEU A 160 2.40 -5.78 2.68
N VAL A 161 2.32 -6.57 3.75
CA VAL A 161 3.21 -6.47 4.93
C VAL A 161 3.65 -7.85 5.37
N HIS A 162 4.77 -7.96 6.07
CA HIS A 162 5.20 -9.23 6.64
C HIS A 162 4.24 -9.68 7.75
N ALA A 163 3.93 -10.98 7.79
CA ALA A 163 2.96 -11.56 8.72
C ALA A 163 3.32 -11.30 10.18
N SER A 164 4.61 -11.20 10.51
CA SER A 164 5.10 -10.97 11.88
C SER A 164 4.86 -9.54 12.41
N VAL A 165 4.56 -8.57 11.54
CA VAL A 165 4.35 -7.15 11.91
C VAL A 165 2.97 -6.64 11.51
N ALA A 166 2.11 -7.50 10.96
CA ALA A 166 0.85 -7.10 10.36
C ALA A 166 -0.11 -6.47 11.39
N GLU A 167 -0.24 -7.06 12.57
CA GLU A 167 -1.06 -6.52 13.67
C GLU A 167 -0.49 -5.21 14.25
N ASP A 168 0.84 -5.12 14.35
CA ASP A 168 1.52 -3.91 14.82
C ASP A 168 1.29 -2.75 13.82
N LEU A 169 1.38 -3.01 12.51
CA LEU A 169 1.11 -2.00 11.49
C LEU A 169 -0.36 -1.60 11.47
N THR A 170 -1.31 -2.51 11.71
CA THR A 170 -2.72 -2.14 11.94
C THR A 170 -2.84 -1.14 13.09
N THR A 171 -2.11 -1.37 14.19
CA THR A 171 -2.09 -0.46 15.33
C THR A 171 -1.46 0.90 14.99
N VAL A 172 -0.39 0.91 14.19
CA VAL A 172 0.23 2.16 13.70
C VAL A 172 -0.79 2.97 12.90
N PHE A 173 -1.41 2.39 11.88
CA PHE A 173 -2.38 3.12 11.06
C PHE A 173 -3.62 3.55 11.84
N GLY A 174 -4.05 2.77 12.84
CA GLY A 174 -5.09 3.20 13.78
C GLY A 174 -4.73 4.47 14.55
N ARG A 175 -3.49 4.59 15.02
CA ARG A 175 -2.99 5.81 15.70
C ARG A 175 -2.87 6.99 14.76
N LEU A 176 -2.39 6.77 13.53
CA LEU A 176 -2.34 7.82 12.50
C LEU A 176 -3.74 8.33 12.15
N TYR A 177 -4.72 7.43 12.05
CA TYR A 177 -6.12 7.77 11.81
C TYR A 177 -6.71 8.58 12.96
N GLU A 178 -6.48 8.17 14.21
CA GLU A 178 -6.92 8.92 15.40
C GLU A 178 -6.31 10.33 15.45
N ALA A 179 -5.03 10.45 15.07
CA ALA A 179 -4.33 11.72 14.96
C ALA A 179 -4.75 12.54 13.71
N ARG A 180 -5.58 11.98 12.82
CA ARG A 180 -5.95 12.55 11.52
C ARG A 180 -4.74 12.97 10.68
N PHE A 181 -3.68 12.18 10.73
CA PHE A 181 -2.51 12.40 9.89
C PHE A 181 -2.89 12.12 8.42
N PRO A 182 -2.84 13.12 7.52
CA PRO A 182 -3.37 12.97 6.18
C PRO A 182 -2.42 12.15 5.30
N ILE A 183 -2.98 11.22 4.54
CA ILE A 183 -2.31 10.40 3.53
C ILE A 183 -3.01 10.64 2.19
N GLU A 184 -2.24 10.82 1.12
CA GLU A 184 -2.83 11.06 -0.22
C GLU A 184 -3.25 9.77 -0.88
N GLU A 185 -2.44 8.72 -0.77
CA GLU A 185 -2.68 7.45 -1.44
C GLU A 185 -2.00 6.35 -0.63
N MET A 186 -2.66 5.21 -0.51
CA MET A 186 -2.11 4.01 0.13
C MET A 186 -2.49 2.79 -0.69
N ARG A 187 -1.55 2.30 -1.49
CA ARG A 187 -1.78 1.13 -2.33
C ARG A 187 -0.56 0.24 -2.50
N VAL A 188 -0.82 -1.00 -2.89
CA VAL A 188 0.19 -1.93 -3.39
C VAL A 188 0.80 -1.37 -4.69
N ILE A 189 2.13 -1.32 -4.73
CA ILE A 189 2.89 -0.94 -5.92
C ILE A 189 2.77 -2.05 -6.96
N ALA A 190 2.41 -1.67 -8.19
CA ALA A 190 2.30 -2.61 -9.28
C ALA A 190 3.67 -2.96 -9.87
N ARG A 191 3.85 -4.19 -10.38
CA ARG A 191 5.12 -4.60 -10.98
C ARG A 191 5.64 -3.64 -12.06
N ARG A 192 4.73 -3.12 -12.90
CA ARG A 192 5.03 -2.16 -13.98
C ARG A 192 5.64 -0.84 -13.50
N GLU A 193 5.49 -0.51 -12.22
CA GLU A 193 5.98 0.75 -11.66
C GLU A 193 7.46 0.68 -11.25
N LEU A 194 8.04 -0.52 -11.10
CA LEU A 194 9.47 -0.67 -10.76
C LEU A 194 10.39 -0.08 -11.84
N ASP A 195 9.98 -0.20 -13.10
CA ASP A 195 10.74 0.23 -14.27
C ASP A 195 10.08 1.43 -14.98
N ALA A 196 9.07 2.04 -14.34
CA ALA A 196 8.39 3.19 -14.93
C ALA A 196 9.37 4.39 -15.01
N PRO A 197 9.36 5.15 -16.12
CA PRO A 197 10.13 6.38 -16.20
C PRO A 197 9.73 7.35 -15.08
N PRO A 198 10.69 8.07 -14.45
CA PRO A 198 10.41 8.91 -13.31
C PRO A 198 9.58 10.13 -13.72
N THR A 199 8.50 10.38 -12.99
CA THR A 199 7.68 11.60 -13.09
C THR A 199 8.02 12.61 -11.99
N GLY A 200 8.69 12.14 -10.94
CA GLY A 200 9.14 12.96 -9.81
C GLY A 200 8.03 13.47 -8.89
N ASP A 201 6.83 12.91 -8.99
CA ASP A 201 5.63 13.39 -8.30
C ASP A 201 4.84 12.30 -7.54
N GLY A 202 5.44 11.13 -7.32
CA GLY A 202 4.80 10.04 -6.57
C GLY A 202 4.61 10.36 -5.08
N ASN A 203 3.43 10.08 -4.53
CA ASN A 203 3.12 10.30 -3.11
C ASN A 203 2.43 9.11 -2.44
N ASN A 204 2.55 7.92 -3.04
CA ASN A 204 1.91 6.71 -2.52
C ASN A 204 2.61 6.20 -1.25
N THR A 205 1.84 5.99 -0.19
CA THR A 205 2.24 5.28 1.02
C THR A 205 2.25 3.77 0.75
N THR A 206 3.38 3.11 1.00
CA THR A 206 3.56 1.69 0.65
C THR A 206 4.44 0.95 1.64
N ALA A 207 4.34 -0.38 1.66
CA ALA A 207 5.11 -1.25 2.56
C ALA A 207 5.95 -2.28 1.79
N PHE A 208 5.33 -3.26 1.13
CA PHE A 208 6.09 -4.23 0.33
C PHE A 208 6.40 -3.73 -1.08
N VAL A 209 7.69 -3.69 -1.40
CA VAL A 209 8.22 -3.44 -2.75
C VAL A 209 9.43 -4.35 -2.97
N CYS A 210 9.29 -5.36 -3.82
CA CYS A 210 10.36 -6.31 -4.08
C CYS A 210 11.41 -5.74 -5.04
N ARG A 211 12.41 -5.06 -4.46
CA ARG A 211 13.57 -4.53 -5.18
C ARG A 211 14.81 -4.51 -4.28
N PRO A 212 16.03 -4.52 -4.86
CA PRO A 212 17.23 -4.21 -4.09
C PRO A 212 17.18 -2.76 -3.57
N THR A 213 17.98 -2.48 -2.55
CA THR A 213 18.26 -1.12 -2.06
C THR A 213 18.75 -0.24 -3.20
N THR A 214 18.36 1.03 -3.19
CA THR A 214 18.75 2.01 -4.22
C THR A 214 20.28 2.06 -4.39
N GLY A 215 20.76 1.74 -5.61
CA GLY A 215 22.19 1.74 -5.95
C GLY A 215 23.01 0.60 -5.35
N GLY A 216 22.37 -0.44 -4.78
CA GLY A 216 23.03 -1.60 -4.17
C GLY A 216 22.51 -2.94 -4.66
N THR A 217 23.12 -4.03 -4.17
CA THR A 217 22.73 -5.42 -4.48
C THR A 217 22.06 -6.13 -3.30
N ARG A 218 21.93 -5.44 -2.16
CA ARG A 218 21.24 -5.97 -0.98
C ARG A 218 19.75 -5.74 -1.12
N TRP A 219 18.95 -6.62 -0.56
CA TRP A 219 17.51 -6.43 -0.49
C TRP A 219 17.15 -5.28 0.45
N SER A 220 16.16 -4.48 0.05
CA SER A 220 15.52 -3.49 0.90
C SER A 220 14.64 -4.18 1.94
N GLU A 221 14.41 -3.58 3.11
CA GLU A 221 13.42 -4.07 4.08
C GLU A 221 12.00 -4.09 3.48
N HIS A 222 11.72 -3.21 2.49
CA HIS A 222 10.49 -3.28 1.69
C HIS A 222 10.33 -4.63 0.97
N ALA A 223 11.42 -5.25 0.53
CA ALA A 223 11.37 -6.54 -0.17
C ALA A 223 11.03 -7.71 0.79
N TYR A 224 11.05 -7.48 2.10
CA TYR A 224 10.61 -8.41 3.13
C TYR A 224 9.23 -8.06 3.70
N GLY A 225 8.63 -6.93 3.33
CA GLY A 225 7.41 -6.41 3.96
C GLY A 225 7.65 -5.87 5.38
N LEU A 226 8.89 -5.46 5.69
CA LEU A 226 9.35 -5.00 7.00
C LEU A 226 9.73 -3.51 7.00
N ALA A 227 9.21 -2.76 6.03
CA ALA A 227 9.33 -1.31 5.95
C ALA A 227 8.04 -0.67 5.46
N ALA A 228 7.91 0.63 5.69
CA ALA A 228 6.85 1.48 5.17
C ALA A 228 7.41 2.85 4.79
N ASP A 229 7.00 3.36 3.64
CA ASP A 229 7.24 4.73 3.20
C ASP A 229 5.92 5.50 3.29
N ILE A 230 5.91 6.66 3.95
CA ILE A 230 4.70 7.47 4.16
C ILE A 230 4.80 8.80 3.39
N ASN A 231 3.83 9.05 2.50
CA ASN A 231 3.74 10.25 1.66
C ASN A 231 5.12 10.71 1.09
N PRO A 232 5.77 9.93 0.19
CA PRO A 232 7.11 10.24 -0.33
C PRO A 232 7.31 11.68 -0.81
N PHE A 233 6.31 12.31 -1.44
CA PHE A 233 6.42 13.69 -1.92
C PHE A 233 6.50 14.71 -0.79
N HIS A 234 5.79 14.46 0.31
CA HIS A 234 5.83 15.31 1.51
C HIS A 234 7.06 15.04 2.37
N ASN A 235 7.64 13.85 2.24
CA ASN A 235 8.73 13.34 3.07
C ASN A 235 9.89 12.82 2.22
N PRO A 236 10.49 13.66 1.37
CA PRO A 236 11.42 13.18 0.35
C PRO A 236 12.69 12.55 0.95
N TYR A 237 13.24 11.61 0.18
CA TYR A 237 14.62 11.15 0.32
C TYR A 237 15.58 12.22 -0.19
N VAL A 238 16.65 12.49 0.56
CA VAL A 238 17.67 13.50 0.25
C VAL A 238 19.06 12.93 0.48
N LYS A 239 19.91 13.03 -0.54
CA LYS A 239 21.34 12.67 -0.47
C LYS A 239 22.17 13.60 -1.37
N GLY A 240 22.88 14.55 -0.77
CA GLY A 240 23.62 15.54 -1.54
C GLY A 240 22.67 16.45 -2.32
N ASP A 241 22.79 16.47 -3.65
CA ASP A 241 21.90 17.19 -4.56
C ASP A 241 20.71 16.35 -5.07
N LEU A 242 20.65 15.06 -4.72
CA LEU A 242 19.55 14.16 -5.07
C LEU A 242 18.37 14.38 -4.12
N VAL A 243 17.18 14.55 -4.71
CA VAL A 243 15.88 14.60 -4.03
C VAL A 243 14.97 13.59 -4.73
N VAL A 244 14.31 12.72 -3.97
CA VAL A 244 13.33 11.77 -4.52
C VAL A 244 12.07 11.83 -3.64
N PRO A 245 10.88 12.12 -4.21
CA PRO A 245 10.61 12.41 -5.62
C PRO A 245 11.25 13.73 -6.13
N GLU A 246 11.61 13.77 -7.41
CA GLU A 246 12.46 14.82 -8.00
C GLU A 246 11.82 16.22 -8.05
N LEU A 247 10.49 16.32 -7.91
CA LEU A 247 9.75 17.58 -7.84
C LEU A 247 9.37 17.99 -6.41
N ALA A 248 9.91 17.35 -5.37
CA ALA A 248 9.52 17.57 -3.97
C ALA A 248 10.31 18.67 -3.23
N SER A 249 11.02 19.56 -3.95
CA SER A 249 11.92 20.55 -3.34
C SER A 249 11.25 21.54 -2.36
N ALA A 250 9.94 21.81 -2.48
CA ALA A 250 9.19 22.65 -1.54
C ALA A 250 9.06 22.05 -0.11
N TYR A 251 9.31 20.75 0.05
CA TYR A 251 9.16 20.01 1.31
C TYR A 251 10.50 19.73 2.03
N LEU A 252 11.61 20.27 1.50
CA LEU A 252 12.94 20.12 2.07
C LEU A 252 13.15 20.98 3.32
N ASP A 253 12.57 22.17 3.35
CA ASP A 253 12.59 23.01 4.52
C ASP A 253 11.58 22.46 5.54
N ARG A 254 12.10 21.79 6.57
CA ARG A 254 11.30 21.16 7.62
C ARG A 254 10.79 22.16 8.66
N GLU A 255 11.22 23.43 8.63
CA GLU A 255 10.65 24.49 9.45
C GLU A 255 9.31 25.00 8.88
N LEU A 256 9.07 24.77 7.57
CA LEU A 256 7.82 25.08 6.90
C LEU A 256 6.85 23.89 6.99
N GLU A 257 6.25 23.74 8.16
CA GLU A 257 5.30 22.66 8.43
C GLU A 257 4.07 22.72 7.52
N ARG A 258 3.77 21.60 6.87
CA ARG A 258 2.56 21.39 6.07
C ARG A 258 1.93 20.06 6.44
N PRO A 259 0.60 19.88 6.24
CA PRO A 259 -0.05 18.60 6.47
C PRO A 259 0.63 17.45 5.72
N GLY A 260 0.73 16.28 6.34
CA GLY A 260 1.36 15.09 5.76
C GLY A 260 2.89 15.04 5.83
N MET A 261 3.54 16.09 6.36
CA MET A 261 4.97 16.08 6.68
C MET A 261 5.24 15.39 8.01
N ILE A 262 6.20 14.47 8.04
CA ILE A 262 6.66 13.75 9.22
C ILE A 262 7.71 14.58 9.98
N GLN A 263 7.51 14.79 11.28
CA GLN A 263 8.44 15.48 12.16
C GLN A 263 8.93 14.59 13.29
N ALA A 264 10.10 14.91 13.86
CA ALA A 264 10.62 14.17 15.00
C ALA A 264 9.67 14.33 16.22
N GLY A 265 9.16 13.22 16.74
CA GLY A 265 8.23 13.22 17.88
C GLY A 265 6.78 13.52 17.50
N ASP A 266 6.45 13.47 16.21
CA ASP A 266 5.07 13.52 15.75
C ASP A 266 4.35 12.17 15.94
N PRO A 267 3.01 12.12 15.72
CA PRO A 267 2.26 10.87 15.86
C PRO A 267 2.77 9.71 14.99
N VAL A 268 3.37 9.99 13.83
CA VAL A 268 3.88 8.97 12.91
C VAL A 268 5.14 8.32 13.50
N THR A 269 6.13 9.14 13.83
CA THR A 269 7.40 8.68 14.42
C THR A 269 7.19 7.99 15.75
N GLU A 270 6.28 8.47 16.59
CA GLU A 270 5.93 7.82 17.86
C GLU A 270 5.24 6.47 17.67
N ALA A 271 4.33 6.36 16.69
CA ALA A 271 3.63 5.10 16.40
C ALA A 271 4.59 4.01 15.91
N PHE A 272 5.47 4.32 14.96
CA PHE A 272 6.48 3.37 14.48
C PHE A 272 7.54 3.05 15.55
N ALA A 273 7.98 4.04 16.35
CA ALA A 273 8.91 3.78 17.44
C ALA A 273 8.31 2.83 18.50
N ALA A 274 6.99 2.89 18.74
CA ALA A 274 6.31 2.01 19.70
C ALA A 274 6.33 0.53 19.30
N MET A 275 6.39 0.21 18.00
CA MET A 275 6.61 -1.15 17.50
C MET A 275 8.11 -1.49 17.29
N GLY A 276 9.01 -0.62 17.74
CA GLY A 276 10.45 -0.81 17.69
C GLY A 276 11.11 -0.52 16.35
N TRP A 277 10.42 0.15 15.42
CA TRP A 277 10.98 0.50 14.11
C TRP A 277 11.82 1.77 14.17
N GLY A 278 12.85 1.84 13.31
CA GLY A 278 13.65 3.04 13.12
C GLY A 278 13.10 3.95 12.03
N TRP A 279 13.42 5.24 12.10
CA TRP A 279 12.99 6.25 11.14
C TRP A 279 14.17 6.82 10.35
N GLY A 280 14.06 6.82 9.02
CA GLY A 280 15.10 7.28 8.10
C GLY A 280 15.40 8.78 8.17
N GLY A 281 14.46 9.60 8.65
CA GLY A 281 14.70 11.02 8.93
C GLY A 281 15.74 11.26 10.03
N ALA A 282 15.98 10.27 10.92
CA ALA A 282 16.98 10.35 11.99
C ALA A 282 18.41 9.99 11.53
N TRP A 283 18.59 9.47 10.31
CA TRP A 283 19.90 9.07 9.80
C TRP A 283 20.84 10.26 9.56
N ARG A 284 22.16 10.02 9.61
CA ARG A 284 23.18 11.10 9.57
C ARG A 284 23.67 11.45 8.17
N SER A 285 23.86 10.45 7.31
CA SER A 285 24.50 10.62 6.00
C SER A 285 23.52 10.89 4.86
N VAL A 286 22.27 10.44 5.02
CA VAL A 286 21.16 10.65 4.10
C VAL A 286 19.93 10.93 4.95
N LYS A 287 18.93 11.62 4.37
CA LYS A 287 17.63 11.79 5.00
C LYS A 287 16.61 11.02 4.20
N ASP A 288 16.01 10.01 4.80
CA ASP A 288 14.94 9.25 4.18
C ASP A 288 13.67 9.44 5.01
N THR A 289 13.05 10.60 4.87
CA THR A 289 12.03 11.07 5.82
C THR A 289 10.74 10.25 5.73
N MET A 290 10.44 9.71 4.55
CA MET A 290 9.30 8.82 4.33
C MET A 290 9.47 7.47 5.02
N HIS A 291 10.71 7.04 5.25
CA HIS A 291 11.05 5.64 5.48
C HIS A 291 11.05 5.23 6.95
N PHE A 292 10.38 4.11 7.24
CA PHE A 292 10.43 3.40 8.50
C PHE A 292 10.72 1.92 8.26
N SER A 293 11.60 1.32 9.07
CA SER A 293 11.94 -0.09 8.90
C SER A 293 12.24 -0.79 10.23
N HIS A 294 12.02 -2.11 10.24
CA HIS A 294 12.23 -2.96 11.41
C HIS A 294 13.67 -2.91 11.93
N ASN A 295 14.65 -2.85 11.03
CA ASN A 295 16.07 -2.82 11.38
C ASN A 295 16.63 -1.39 11.54
N GLY A 296 15.81 -0.36 11.25
CA GLY A 296 16.15 1.06 11.32
C GLY A 296 17.23 1.51 10.34
N ARG A 297 17.35 0.86 9.18
CA ARG A 297 18.36 1.09 8.13
C ARG A 297 17.76 1.02 6.73
#